data_AF-A0A7W8M9T1-F1
#
_entry.id   AF-A0A7W8M9T1-F1
#
_cell.length_a   1.000
_cell.length_b   1.000
_cell.length_c   1.000
_cell.angle_alpha   90.00
_cell.angle_beta   90.00
_cell.angle_gamma   90.00
#
_symmetry.space_group_name_H-M   'P 1'
#
loop_
_entity.id
_entity.type
_entity.pdbx_description
1 polymer ?
#
loop_
_entity_poly.entity_id
_entity_poly.type
_entity_poly.pdbx_seq_one_letter_code
_entity_poly.pdbx_strand_id
1 'polypeptide(L)'
;MTVMRSILGCGLLITSLYSWADTANGRVKGVVDGRSLDVAVVCEREKIGNNHWLKVQSDPSMHGGVSDRNGDGVAVSVSSDSKRAVFEVLVGGQKYRFTGAKDVSFSDAGLAIDAVMKRYEGSPRKEVGQYEVRLEVLCPKG
;
A
#
# COMPACT_ATOMS: atom_id res chain seq x y z
N MET A 1 14.43 -27.24 55.65
CA MET A 1 13.16 -27.31 54.90
C MET A 1 12.69 -25.90 54.61
N THR A 2 12.23 -25.70 53.37
CA THR A 2 11.50 -24.52 52.84
C THR A 2 12.31 -23.23 52.59
N VAL A 3 12.88 -23.12 51.39
CA VAL A 3 13.29 -21.82 50.81
C VAL A 3 12.10 -21.29 50.00
N MET A 4 11.63 -20.11 50.39
CA MET A 4 10.46 -19.41 49.84
C MET A 4 10.77 -18.90 48.42
N ARG A 5 9.97 -19.34 47.44
CA ARG A 5 10.02 -18.88 46.04
C ARG A 5 9.25 -17.56 45.91
N SER A 6 9.94 -16.44 45.71
CA SER A 6 9.30 -15.19 45.26
C SER A 6 9.45 -15.06 43.75
N ILE A 7 8.35 -15.32 43.04
CA ILE A 7 8.19 -15.08 41.61
C ILE A 7 7.91 -13.58 41.45
N LEU A 8 8.92 -12.82 41.00
CA LEU A 8 8.72 -11.43 40.56
C LEU A 8 8.06 -11.48 39.19
N GLY A 9 6.78 -11.08 39.17
CA GLY A 9 5.92 -11.06 37.99
C GLY A 9 6.49 -10.14 36.91
N CYS A 10 6.76 -10.73 35.76
CA CYS A 10 6.97 -9.99 34.53
C CYS A 10 5.61 -9.41 34.13
N GLY A 11 5.33 -8.17 34.54
CA GLY A 11 4.19 -7.39 34.07
C GLY A 11 4.36 -7.14 32.58
N LEU A 12 3.84 -8.05 31.75
CA LEU A 12 3.59 -7.78 30.35
C LEU A 12 2.56 -6.64 30.29
N LEU A 13 3.06 -5.42 30.12
CA LEU A 13 2.29 -4.32 29.58
C LEU A 13 1.91 -4.71 28.15
N ILE A 14 0.77 -5.38 28.01
CA ILE A 14 0.08 -5.51 26.73
C ILE A 14 -0.48 -4.12 26.45
N THR A 15 0.34 -3.24 25.87
CA THR A 15 -0.19 -2.07 25.18
C THR A 15 -1.05 -2.61 24.06
N SER A 16 -2.36 -2.40 24.13
CA SER A 16 -3.31 -2.69 23.05
C SER A 16 -2.82 -2.03 21.76
N LEU A 17 -2.10 -2.79 20.95
CA LEU A 17 -1.90 -2.49 19.55
C LEU A 17 -3.31 -2.60 18.95
N TYR A 18 -3.87 -1.45 18.56
CA TYR A 18 -5.02 -1.41 17.68
C TYR A 18 -4.62 -2.15 16.40
N SER A 19 -5.01 -3.42 16.29
CA SER A 19 -4.68 -4.28 15.16
C SER A 19 -5.49 -3.83 13.95
N TRP A 20 -4.96 -2.91 13.15
CA TRP A 20 -5.51 -2.57 11.83
C TRP A 20 -5.59 -3.78 10.88
N ALA A 21 -5.00 -4.91 11.26
CA ALA A 21 -5.15 -6.20 10.60
C ALA A 21 -6.62 -6.63 10.44
N ASP A 22 -7.52 -6.25 11.37
CA ASP A 22 -8.92 -6.69 11.34
C ASP A 22 -9.77 -5.99 10.27
N THR A 23 -9.32 -4.88 9.68
CA THR A 23 -10.04 -4.15 8.62
C THR A 23 -9.45 -4.37 7.23
N ALA A 24 -8.26 -4.97 7.13
CA ALA A 24 -7.63 -5.29 5.86
C ALA A 24 -8.42 -6.39 5.13
N ASN A 25 -8.89 -6.08 3.93
CA ASN A 25 -9.65 -7.00 3.07
C ASN A 25 -8.96 -7.22 1.71
N GLY A 26 -7.68 -6.83 1.59
CA GLY A 26 -6.89 -7.00 0.40
C GLY A 26 -5.39 -7.00 0.69
N ARG A 27 -4.61 -7.12 -0.39
CA ARG A 27 -3.15 -7.13 -0.33
C ARG A 27 -2.55 -6.51 -1.57
N VAL A 28 -1.44 -5.79 -1.42
CA VAL A 28 -0.62 -5.32 -2.53
C VAL A 28 0.75 -5.96 -2.44
N LYS A 29 1.19 -6.56 -3.55
CA LYS A 29 2.49 -7.22 -3.66
C LYS A 29 3.25 -6.73 -4.86
N GLY A 30 4.58 -6.84 -4.81
CA GLY A 30 5.42 -6.70 -5.98
C GLY A 30 6.71 -5.97 -5.70
N VAL A 31 7.17 -5.19 -6.67
CA VAL A 31 8.44 -4.45 -6.62
C VAL A 31 8.30 -3.06 -7.24
N VAL A 32 8.90 -2.07 -6.59
CA VAL A 32 9.10 -0.71 -7.12
C VAL A 32 10.57 -0.36 -6.98
N ASP A 33 11.23 -0.02 -8.09
CA ASP A 33 12.64 0.42 -8.07
C ASP A 33 13.55 -0.58 -7.35
N GLY A 34 13.37 -1.87 -7.65
CA GLY A 34 14.10 -2.98 -7.03
C GLY A 34 13.73 -3.30 -5.57
N ARG A 35 12.80 -2.56 -4.95
CA ARG A 35 12.35 -2.80 -3.57
C ARG A 35 11.04 -3.58 -3.55
N SER A 36 11.08 -4.75 -2.95
CA SER A 36 9.89 -5.58 -2.76
C SER A 36 8.93 -4.95 -1.75
N LEU A 37 7.64 -5.16 -1.97
CA LEU A 37 6.59 -4.83 -1.00
C LEU A 37 5.55 -5.96 -0.96
N ASP A 38 5.04 -6.22 0.23
CA ASP A 38 3.92 -7.13 0.50
C ASP A 38 3.14 -6.58 1.70
N VAL A 39 2.05 -5.86 1.42
CA VAL A 39 1.36 -5.02 2.41
C VAL A 39 -0.13 -5.34 2.41
N ALA A 40 -0.68 -5.52 3.61
CA ALA A 40 -2.12 -5.64 3.81
C ALA A 40 -2.80 -4.29 3.55
N VAL A 41 -3.95 -4.29 2.90
CA VAL A 41 -4.65 -3.06 2.50
C VAL A 41 -6.14 -3.16 2.73
N VAL A 42 -6.77 -2.00 2.89
CA VAL A 42 -8.21 -1.82 2.80
C VAL A 42 -8.57 -1.44 1.37
N CYS A 43 -9.49 -2.18 0.78
CA CYS A 43 -10.06 -1.99 -0.54
C CYS A 43 -11.50 -1.50 -0.39
N GLU A 44 -11.78 -0.34 -0.97
CA GLU A 44 -13.10 0.26 -1.02
C GLU A 44 -13.54 0.37 -2.49
N ARG A 45 -14.74 -0.13 -2.79
CA ARG A 45 -15.32 -0.04 -4.12
C ARG A 45 -16.51 0.90 -4.08
N GLU A 46 -16.49 1.91 -4.93
CA GLU A 46 -17.54 2.92 -5.01
C GLU A 46 -18.05 3.02 -6.45
N LYS A 47 -19.35 3.26 -6.61
CA LYS A 47 -19.93 3.58 -7.91
C LYS A 47 -20.22 5.08 -7.95
N ILE A 48 -19.50 5.81 -8.80
CA ILE A 48 -19.69 7.26 -9.00
C ILE A 48 -20.19 7.47 -10.42
N GLY A 49 -21.48 7.77 -10.57
CA GLY A 49 -22.16 7.76 -11.86
C GLY A 49 -22.11 6.38 -12.51
N ASN A 50 -21.54 6.30 -13.72
CA ASN A 50 -21.37 5.06 -14.46
C ASN A 50 -19.99 4.40 -14.27
N ASN A 51 -19.12 4.99 -13.45
CA ASN A 51 -17.77 4.48 -13.23
C ASN A 51 -17.70 3.68 -11.94
N HIS A 52 -17.02 2.53 -12.03
CA HIS A 52 -16.65 1.71 -10.89
C HIS A 52 -15.26 2.12 -10.43
N TRP A 53 -15.19 2.69 -9.23
CA TRP A 53 -13.95 3.11 -8.61
C TRP A 53 -13.48 2.06 -7.62
N LEU A 54 -12.16 1.85 -7.59
CA LEU A 54 -11.47 1.09 -6.56
C LEU A 54 -10.48 2.02 -5.88
N LYS A 55 -10.59 2.12 -4.55
CA LYS A 55 -9.60 2.76 -3.67
C LYS A 55 -8.94 1.68 -2.83
N VAL A 56 -7.63 1.77 -2.67
CA VAL A 56 -6.82 0.81 -1.91
C VAL A 56 -5.85 1.57 -1.04
N GLN A 57 -5.79 1.27 0.26
CA GLN A 57 -4.90 1.96 1.21
C GLN A 57 -4.31 0.99 2.24
N SER A 58 -3.00 1.04 2.47
CA SER A 58 -2.35 0.24 3.54
C SER A 58 -2.57 0.84 4.93
N ASP A 59 -2.57 2.16 5.04
CA ASP A 59 -2.80 2.91 6.27
C ASP A 59 -3.95 3.91 6.06
N PRO A 60 -5.22 3.45 6.15
CA PRO A 60 -6.38 4.28 5.84
C PRO A 60 -6.42 5.53 6.71
N SER A 61 -6.74 6.67 6.09
CA SER A 61 -6.89 7.91 6.83
C SER A 61 -8.06 8.75 6.35
N MET A 62 -8.58 9.57 7.27
CA MET A 62 -9.64 10.53 6.95
C MET A 62 -9.18 11.54 5.87
N HIS A 63 -7.88 11.88 5.81
CA HIS A 63 -7.33 12.80 4.80
C HIS A 63 -5.81 12.57 4.56
N GLY A 64 -5.41 12.49 3.27
CA GLY A 64 -4.09 12.90 2.76
C GLY A 64 -3.04 11.82 2.48
N GLY A 65 -2.79 11.58 1.17
CA GLY A 65 -1.55 11.04 0.56
C GLY A 65 -1.04 9.68 1.04
N VAL A 66 0.01 9.18 0.38
CA VAL A 66 0.74 8.00 0.89
C VAL A 66 1.65 8.39 2.08
N SER A 67 1.41 7.75 3.23
CA SER A 67 2.17 7.94 4.46
C SER A 67 2.22 6.63 5.22
N ASP A 68 3.43 6.23 5.62
CA ASP A 68 3.66 5.10 6.51
C ASP A 68 3.36 5.55 7.95
N ARG A 69 2.25 5.06 8.51
CA ARG A 69 1.76 5.43 9.84
C ARG A 69 2.02 4.36 10.88
N ASN A 70 2.14 3.12 10.43
CA ASN A 70 2.38 1.97 11.29
C ASN A 70 3.90 1.78 11.56
N GLY A 71 4.77 2.46 10.80
CA GLY A 71 6.22 2.46 10.96
C GLY A 71 6.92 1.26 10.30
N ASP A 72 6.27 0.55 9.38
CA ASP A 72 6.81 -0.65 8.72
C ASP A 72 7.72 -0.32 7.51
N GLY A 73 7.86 0.97 7.18
CA GLY A 73 8.69 1.46 6.08
C GLY A 73 8.02 1.41 4.71
N VAL A 74 6.74 1.01 4.64
CA VAL A 74 5.98 0.85 3.40
C VAL A 74 4.58 1.44 3.52
N ALA A 75 4.15 2.21 2.53
CA ALA A 75 2.74 2.58 2.42
C ALA A 75 2.28 2.58 0.97
N VAL A 76 1.01 2.23 0.76
CA VAL A 76 0.41 2.14 -0.57
C VAL A 76 -0.93 2.86 -0.57
N SER A 77 -1.15 3.67 -1.60
CA SER A 77 -2.45 4.22 -1.97
C SER A 77 -2.67 4.01 -3.46
N VAL A 78 -3.73 3.31 -3.84
CA VAL A 78 -4.15 3.14 -5.25
C VAL A 78 -5.55 3.69 -5.43
N SER A 79 -5.76 4.48 -6.48
CA SER A 79 -7.08 4.92 -6.91
C SER A 79 -7.25 4.59 -8.38
N SER A 80 -8.31 3.88 -8.72
CA SER A 80 -8.53 3.39 -10.07
C SER A 80 -9.97 3.58 -10.51
N ASP A 81 -10.13 3.96 -11.77
CA ASP A 81 -11.31 3.64 -12.56
C ASP A 81 -10.99 2.45 -13.48
N SER A 82 -11.95 1.91 -14.21
CA SER A 82 -11.74 0.77 -15.12
C SER A 82 -10.86 1.08 -16.35
N LYS A 83 -10.27 2.27 -16.45
CA LYS A 83 -9.43 2.72 -17.57
C LYS A 83 -8.03 3.16 -17.13
N ARG A 84 -7.86 3.64 -15.90
CA ARG A 84 -6.61 4.15 -15.36
C ARG A 84 -6.51 3.92 -13.86
N ALA A 85 -5.29 3.76 -13.39
CA ALA A 85 -4.95 3.66 -11.97
C ALA A 85 -3.85 4.66 -11.63
N VAL A 86 -4.01 5.38 -10.53
CA VAL A 86 -2.98 6.21 -9.90
C VAL A 86 -2.45 5.46 -8.70
N PHE A 87 -1.14 5.30 -8.66
CA PHE A 87 -0.43 4.64 -7.57
C PHE A 87 0.43 5.67 -6.86
N GLU A 88 0.35 5.68 -5.54
CA GLU A 88 1.28 6.36 -4.65
C GLU A 88 1.86 5.31 -3.71
N VAL A 89 3.18 5.16 -3.72
CA VAL A 89 3.89 4.13 -2.96
C VAL A 89 5.01 4.79 -2.18
N LEU A 90 5.08 4.54 -0.88
CA LEU A 90 6.26 4.79 -0.06
C LEU A 90 6.94 3.45 0.16
N VAL A 91 8.22 3.34 -0.19
CA VAL A 91 9.01 2.14 0.11
C VAL A 91 10.48 2.51 0.27
N GLY A 92 11.13 2.01 1.32
CA GLY A 92 12.54 2.32 1.60
C GLY A 92 12.81 3.82 1.77
N GLY A 93 11.85 4.56 2.35
CA GLY A 93 11.95 6.00 2.59
C GLY A 93 11.74 6.88 1.34
N GLN A 94 11.45 6.30 0.18
CA GLN A 94 11.20 7.04 -1.06
C GLN A 94 9.71 6.99 -1.43
N LYS A 95 9.19 8.12 -1.92
CA LYS A 95 7.81 8.23 -2.43
C LYS A 95 7.80 8.19 -3.96
N TYR A 96 7.02 7.28 -4.51
CA TYR A 96 6.77 7.11 -5.93
C TYR A 96 5.32 7.48 -6.22
N ARG A 97 5.09 8.24 -7.29
CA ARG A 97 3.76 8.49 -7.82
C ARG A 97 3.77 8.29 -9.32
N PHE A 98 2.91 7.40 -9.80
CA PHE A 98 2.80 7.11 -11.22
C PHE A 98 1.35 6.79 -11.58
N THR A 99 1.03 7.02 -12.85
CA THR A 99 -0.29 6.74 -13.42
C THR A 99 -0.14 5.64 -14.45
N GLY A 100 -0.79 4.51 -14.21
CA GLY A 100 -0.93 3.43 -15.18
C GLY A 100 -2.22 3.59 -15.97
N ALA A 101 -2.16 3.32 -17.27
CA ALA A 101 -3.33 3.20 -18.14
C ALA A 101 -3.26 1.90 -18.94
N LYS A 102 -2.67 1.94 -20.14
CA LYS A 102 -2.52 0.77 -21.02
C LYS A 102 -1.69 -0.38 -20.41
N ASP A 103 -0.81 -0.07 -19.46
CA ASP A 103 0.08 -1.03 -18.80
C ASP A 103 -0.58 -1.68 -17.56
N VAL A 104 -1.86 -1.37 -17.31
CA VAL A 104 -2.65 -1.90 -16.20
C VAL A 104 -3.61 -2.97 -16.70
N SER A 105 -3.55 -4.15 -16.10
CA SER A 105 -4.52 -5.22 -16.28
C SER A 105 -5.58 -5.12 -15.18
N PHE A 106 -6.83 -4.89 -15.57
CA PHE A 106 -7.97 -4.82 -14.65
C PHE A 106 -8.69 -6.16 -14.55
N SER A 107 -9.11 -6.53 -13.35
CA SER A 107 -9.94 -7.70 -13.11
C SER A 107 -10.97 -7.45 -12.02
N ASP A 108 -11.91 -8.38 -11.89
CA ASP A 108 -12.86 -8.37 -10.78
C ASP A 108 -12.19 -8.50 -9.41
N ALA A 109 -11.03 -9.17 -9.34
CA ALA A 109 -10.25 -9.38 -8.13
C ALA A 109 -9.36 -8.18 -7.78
N GLY A 110 -9.22 -7.18 -8.67
CA GLY A 110 -8.33 -6.03 -8.45
C GLY A 110 -7.63 -5.59 -9.73
N LEU A 111 -6.34 -5.25 -9.64
CA LEU A 111 -5.57 -4.78 -10.79
C LEU A 111 -4.09 -5.13 -10.67
N ALA A 112 -3.39 -5.18 -11.80
CA ALA A 112 -1.95 -5.37 -11.83
C ALA A 112 -1.30 -4.41 -12.81
N ILE A 113 -0.06 -4.00 -12.55
CA ILE A 113 0.76 -3.17 -13.44
C ILE A 113 2.14 -3.80 -13.59
N ASP A 114 2.63 -3.83 -14.83
CA ASP A 114 4.00 -4.20 -15.17
C ASP A 114 4.53 -3.17 -16.17
N ALA A 115 5.44 -2.31 -15.72
CA ALA A 115 5.92 -1.18 -16.50
C ALA A 115 7.29 -0.69 -16.07
N VAL A 116 7.99 -0.05 -17.00
CA VAL A 116 9.18 0.77 -16.72
C VAL A 116 8.75 2.23 -16.70
N MET A 117 8.86 2.87 -15.53
CA MET A 117 8.45 4.25 -15.31
C MET A 117 9.65 5.19 -15.36
N LYS A 118 9.51 6.32 -16.05
CA LYS A 118 10.53 7.36 -16.10
C LYS A 118 10.44 8.26 -14.87
N ARG A 119 11.59 8.62 -14.31
CA ARG A 119 11.73 9.58 -13.21
C ARG A 119 12.09 10.95 -13.77
N TYR A 120 11.29 11.95 -13.42
CA TYR A 120 11.52 13.34 -13.80
C TYR A 120 11.72 14.22 -12.57
N GLU A 121 12.71 15.11 -12.60
CA GLU A 121 13.04 16.03 -11.50
C GLU A 121 13.31 17.45 -12.00
N GLY A 122 13.23 18.41 -11.09
CA GLY A 122 13.53 19.83 -11.35
C GLY A 122 12.42 20.61 -12.06
N SER A 123 12.69 21.89 -12.27
CA SER A 123 11.89 22.81 -13.09
C SER A 123 12.84 23.58 -14.03
N PRO A 124 12.83 23.33 -15.36
CA PRO A 124 11.94 22.42 -16.07
C PRO A 124 12.19 20.94 -15.72
N ARG A 125 11.18 20.10 -15.91
CA ARG A 125 11.31 18.66 -15.65
C ARG A 125 12.33 18.03 -16.58
N LYS A 126 13.37 17.43 -16.01
CA LYS A 126 14.38 16.64 -16.73
C LYS A 126 14.25 15.17 -16.37
N GLU A 127 14.36 14.29 -17.36
CA GLU A 127 14.47 12.85 -17.12
C GLU A 127 15.81 12.57 -16.41
N VAL A 128 15.73 11.98 -15.22
CA VAL A 128 16.90 11.66 -14.39
C VAL A 128 17.12 10.16 -14.22
N GLY A 129 16.23 9.33 -14.75
CA GLY A 129 16.35 7.89 -14.72
C GLY A 129 15.03 7.17 -15.02
N GLN A 130 15.04 5.87 -14.79
CA GLN A 130 13.89 4.99 -14.93
C GLN A 130 13.90 3.96 -13.81
N TYR A 131 12.72 3.44 -13.45
CA TYR A 131 12.57 2.39 -12.45
C TYR A 131 11.51 1.39 -12.90
N GLU A 132 11.73 0.12 -12.57
CA GLU A 132 10.75 -0.94 -12.80
C GLU A 132 9.63 -0.87 -11.75
N VAL A 133 8.41 -1.14 -12.20
CA VAL A 133 7.23 -1.29 -11.37
C VAL A 133 6.53 -2.57 -11.80
N ARG A 134 6.41 -3.52 -10.87
CA ARG A 134 5.57 -4.71 -11.01
C ARG A 134 4.73 -4.82 -9.77
N LEU A 135 3.44 -4.51 -9.84
CA LEU A 135 2.55 -4.55 -8.70
C LEU A 135 1.30 -5.35 -9.01
N GLU A 136 0.87 -6.13 -8.04
CA GLU A 136 -0.40 -6.83 -8.01
C GLU A 136 -1.22 -6.32 -6.83
N VAL A 137 -2.43 -5.85 -7.11
CA VAL A 137 -3.39 -5.35 -6.15
C VAL A 137 -4.54 -6.34 -6.10
N LEU A 138 -4.63 -7.08 -4.99
CA LEU A 138 -5.65 -8.08 -4.72
C LEU A 138 -6.68 -7.49 -3.77
N CYS A 139 -7.88 -7.26 -4.28
CA CYS A 139 -9.05 -6.75 -3.59
C CYS A 139 -10.25 -7.68 -3.89
N PRO A 140 -10.30 -8.87 -3.25
CA PRO A 140 -11.40 -9.81 -3.43
C PRO A 140 -12.74 -9.13 -3.18
N LYS A 141 -13.76 -9.48 -3.97
CA LYS A 141 -15.13 -9.05 -3.70
C LYS A 141 -15.56 -9.75 -2.40
N GLY A 142 -15.89 -8.96 -1.38
CA GLY A 142 -16.60 -9.43 -0.19
C GLY A 142 -18.02 -9.88 -0.52
#